data_AF-A0AB37B1A8-F1
#
_entry.id   AF-A0AB37B1A8-F1
#
_cell.length_a   1.000
_cell.length_b   1.000
_cell.length_c   1.000
_cell.angle_alpha   90.00
_cell.angle_beta   90.00
_cell.angle_gamma   90.00
#
_symmetry.space_group_name_H-M   'P 1'
#
loop_
_entity.id
_entity.type
_entity.pdbx_description
1 polymer ?
#
loop_
_entity_poly.entity_id
_entity_poly.type
_entity_poly.pdbx_seq_one_letter_code
_entity_poly.pdbx_strand_id
1 'polypeptide(L)'
;MFNYEDIDLSNDKNLIIFSDIAEKAAKHIYYENNKPTKSNKSTQIRKFYDELCMWENKVNSINLNSISKEEKEQKRKDSFQQYAPFIYMMKAKVAYSQARKSGGATLVNENFSQVFNQCINQIKDHKTLRRAKLFMEAVMGFYKLEESKKGKQND
;
A
#
# COMPACT_ATOMS: atom_id res chain seq x y z
N MET A 1 7.70 19.12 0.38
CA MET A 1 8.02 17.78 0.90
C MET A 1 6.70 17.03 1.02
N PHE A 2 6.63 15.76 0.61
CA PHE A 2 5.39 14.98 0.78
C PHE A 2 5.19 14.69 2.27
N ASN A 3 3.98 14.92 2.80
CA ASN A 3 3.61 14.52 4.16
C ASN A 3 2.84 13.21 4.08
N TYR A 4 3.40 12.12 4.60
CA TYR A 4 2.71 10.83 4.62
C TYR A 4 1.47 10.86 5.52
N GLU A 5 1.35 11.79 6.46
CA GLU A 5 0.18 11.93 7.32
C GLU A 5 -1.08 12.36 6.54
N ASP A 6 -0.93 12.90 5.33
CA ASP A 6 -2.05 13.22 4.43
C ASP A 6 -2.80 11.93 3.97
N ILE A 7 -2.22 10.75 4.20
CA ILE A 7 -2.88 9.46 3.98
C ILE A 7 -3.90 9.22 5.11
N ASP A 8 -5.14 9.63 4.85
CA ASP A 8 -6.32 9.35 5.68
C ASP A 8 -7.28 8.42 4.92
N LEU A 9 -7.40 7.18 5.40
CA LEU A 9 -8.30 6.18 4.80
C LEU A 9 -9.65 6.10 5.52
N SER A 10 -9.90 6.93 6.54
CA SER A 10 -11.13 6.86 7.33
C SER A 10 -12.34 7.41 6.56
N ASN A 11 -12.13 8.47 5.78
CA ASN A 11 -13.14 9.18 5.01
C ASN A 11 -13.40 8.50 3.64
N ASP A 12 -14.60 7.95 3.43
CA ASP A 12 -15.01 7.32 2.17
C ASP A 12 -15.26 8.31 1.03
N LYS A 13 -15.44 9.59 1.34
CA LYS A 13 -15.69 10.64 0.35
C LYS A 13 -14.42 11.34 -0.12
N ASN A 14 -13.29 11.12 0.54
CA ASN A 14 -12.02 11.73 0.16
C ASN A 14 -11.40 11.00 -1.04
N LEU A 15 -11.85 11.32 -2.25
CA LEU A 15 -11.35 10.67 -3.47
C LEU A 15 -9.91 11.09 -3.84
N ILE A 16 -9.44 12.23 -3.32
CA ILE A 16 -8.11 12.78 -3.58
C ILE A 16 -7.01 11.81 -3.12
N ILE A 17 -7.31 10.93 -2.15
CA ILE A 17 -6.36 9.90 -1.69
C ILE A 17 -5.94 8.98 -2.85
N PHE A 18 -6.86 8.69 -3.78
CA PHE A 18 -6.63 7.78 -4.90
C PHE A 18 -6.06 8.48 -6.15
N SER A 19 -5.97 9.82 -6.16
CA SER A 19 -5.37 10.60 -7.24
C SER A 19 -4.10 11.30 -6.77
N ASP A 20 -4.21 12.52 -6.27
CA ASP A 20 -3.10 13.45 -6.08
C ASP A 20 -2.18 12.99 -4.95
N ILE A 21 -2.75 12.45 -3.87
CA ILE A 21 -1.96 11.92 -2.74
C ILE A 21 -1.24 10.65 -3.17
N ALA A 22 -1.90 9.76 -3.93
CA ALA A 22 -1.26 8.57 -4.47
C ALA A 22 -0.11 8.91 -5.44
N GLU A 23 -0.29 9.90 -6.29
CA GLU A 23 0.77 10.37 -7.20
C GLU A 23 1.95 10.97 -6.41
N LYS A 24 1.67 11.83 -5.42
CA LYS A 24 2.71 12.41 -4.57
C LYS A 24 3.46 11.34 -3.77
N ALA A 25 2.75 10.34 -3.24
CA ALA A 25 3.34 9.20 -2.56
C ALA A 25 4.23 8.39 -3.51
N ALA A 26 3.78 8.10 -4.72
CA ALA A 26 4.58 7.39 -5.73
C ALA A 26 5.87 8.14 -6.07
N LYS A 27 5.82 9.45 -6.28
CA LYS A 27 7.00 10.30 -6.49
C LYS A 27 7.93 10.27 -5.28
N HIS A 28 7.39 10.39 -4.07
CA HIS A 28 8.17 10.33 -2.84
C HIS A 28 8.88 8.98 -2.65
N ILE A 29 8.24 7.87 -3.00
CA ILE A 29 8.84 6.53 -2.96
C ILE A 29 9.94 6.40 -4.02
N TYR A 30 9.74 6.96 -5.22
CA TYR A 30 10.67 6.80 -6.34
C TYR A 30 11.92 7.68 -6.22
N TYR A 31 11.80 8.90 -5.70
CA TYR A 31 12.91 9.83 -5.59
C TYR A 31 13.48 9.91 -4.17
N GLU A 32 14.81 9.81 -4.08
CA GLU A 32 15.59 10.02 -2.87
C GLU A 32 16.67 11.06 -3.19
N ASN A 33 16.73 12.16 -2.45
CA ASN A 33 17.62 13.30 -2.74
C ASN A 33 17.51 13.82 -4.19
N ASN A 34 16.27 13.97 -4.69
CA ASN A 34 15.94 14.41 -6.05
C ASN A 34 16.48 13.51 -7.17
N LYS A 35 16.88 12.28 -6.87
CA LYS A 35 17.34 11.29 -7.84
C LYS A 35 16.53 10.00 -7.70
N PRO A 36 16.34 9.23 -8.79
CA PRO A 36 15.73 7.91 -8.68
C PRO A 36 16.48 7.04 -7.67
N THR A 37 15.76 6.46 -6.72
CA THR A 37 16.38 5.60 -5.70
C THR A 37 16.97 4.33 -6.31
N LYS A 38 18.04 3.83 -5.70
CA LYS A 38 18.60 2.49 -6.01
C LYS A 38 17.85 1.38 -5.26
N SER A 39 17.08 1.73 -4.23
CA SER A 39 16.19 0.85 -3.49
C SER A 39 14.84 0.72 -4.23
N ASN A 40 13.81 0.16 -3.58
CA ASN A 40 12.42 0.22 -4.07
C ASN A 40 12.21 -0.36 -5.47
N LYS A 41 12.95 -1.40 -5.85
CA LYS A 41 12.70 -2.09 -7.14
C LYS A 41 11.22 -2.43 -7.24
N SER A 42 10.60 -2.21 -8.40
CA SER A 42 9.16 -2.48 -8.61
C SER A 42 8.73 -3.86 -8.13
N THR A 43 9.59 -4.87 -8.29
CA THR A 43 9.33 -6.24 -7.81
C THR A 43 9.30 -6.37 -6.29
N GLN A 44 10.02 -5.53 -5.53
CA GLN A 44 9.96 -5.50 -4.07
C GLN A 44 8.68 -4.82 -3.58
N ILE A 45 8.36 -3.64 -4.13
CA ILE A 45 7.11 -2.94 -3.77
C ILE A 45 5.89 -3.79 -4.11
N ARG A 46 5.88 -4.41 -5.30
CA ARG A 46 4.79 -5.28 -5.75
C ARG A 46 4.52 -6.43 -4.80
N LYS A 47 5.54 -7.04 -4.18
CA LYS A 47 5.32 -8.12 -3.19
C LYS A 47 4.47 -7.68 -2.00
N PHE A 48 4.70 -6.46 -1.49
CA PHE A 48 3.90 -5.92 -0.40
C PHE A 48 2.47 -5.60 -0.83
N TYR A 49 2.31 -5.08 -2.05
CA TYR A 49 0.99 -4.82 -2.63
C TYR A 49 0.20 -6.12 -2.88
N ASP A 50 0.84 -7.15 -3.44
CA ASP A 50 0.22 -8.45 -3.71
C ASP A 50 -0.22 -9.12 -2.39
N GLU A 51 0.59 -9.01 -1.34
CA GLU A 51 0.21 -9.49 -0.01
C GLU A 51 -0.98 -8.69 0.57
N LEU A 52 -1.02 -7.36 0.42
CA LEU A 52 -2.16 -6.55 0.83
C LEU A 52 -3.45 -6.94 0.09
N CYS A 53 -3.35 -7.17 -1.23
CA CYS A 53 -4.45 -7.68 -2.04
C CYS A 53 -4.92 -9.06 -1.57
N MET A 54 -3.99 -9.97 -1.24
CA MET A 54 -4.32 -11.27 -0.70
C MET A 54 -5.13 -11.16 0.60
N TRP A 55 -4.74 -10.28 1.53
CA TRP A 55 -5.49 -10.08 2.77
C TRP A 55 -6.86 -9.46 2.55
N GLU A 56 -6.95 -8.44 1.68
CA GLU A 56 -8.23 -7.84 1.31
C GLU A 56 -9.18 -8.86 0.67
N ASN A 57 -8.66 -9.69 -0.23
CA ASN A 57 -9.42 -10.79 -0.82
C ASN A 57 -9.88 -11.80 0.24
N LYS A 58 -9.02 -12.22 1.19
CA LYS A 58 -9.43 -13.16 2.26
C LYS A 58 -10.51 -12.59 3.19
N VAL A 59 -10.44 -11.29 3.49
CA VAL A 59 -11.46 -10.62 4.30
C VAL A 59 -12.79 -10.55 3.55
N ASN A 60 -12.76 -10.36 2.23
CA ASN A 60 -13.94 -10.18 1.39
C ASN A 60 -14.41 -11.43 0.63
N SER A 61 -13.68 -12.55 0.65
CA SER A 61 -13.96 -13.78 -0.12
C SER A 61 -15.09 -14.64 0.45
N ILE A 62 -15.90 -14.08 1.34
CA ILE A 62 -17.03 -14.79 1.92
C ILE A 62 -18.07 -14.94 0.80
N ASN A 63 -18.52 -16.18 0.53
CA ASN A 63 -19.61 -16.41 -0.42
C ASN A 63 -20.92 -16.00 0.29
N LEU A 64 -21.47 -14.88 -0.16
CA LEU A 64 -22.57 -14.19 0.52
C LEU A 64 -23.88 -14.28 -0.27
N ASN A 65 -23.98 -15.17 -1.26
CA ASN A 65 -25.11 -15.16 -2.19
C ASN A 65 -26.45 -15.56 -1.53
N SER A 66 -26.42 -16.10 -0.31
CA SER A 66 -27.60 -16.64 0.38
C SER A 66 -27.91 -15.98 1.74
N ILE A 67 -27.25 -14.87 2.10
CA ILE A 67 -27.44 -14.23 3.42
C ILE A 67 -27.78 -12.74 3.32
N SER A 68 -28.44 -12.20 4.36
CA SER A 68 -28.85 -10.79 4.46
C SER A 68 -27.65 -9.84 4.50
N LYS A 69 -27.85 -8.58 4.11
CA LYS A 69 -26.78 -7.56 4.04
C LYS A 69 -26.10 -7.36 5.40
N GLU A 70 -26.86 -7.45 6.48
CA GLU A 70 -26.40 -7.31 7.86
C GLU A 70 -25.48 -8.46 8.24
N GLU A 71 -25.85 -9.70 7.90
CA GLU A 71 -25.00 -10.87 8.10
C GLU A 71 -23.73 -10.80 7.24
N LYS A 72 -23.82 -10.27 6.00
CA LYS A 72 -22.63 -10.02 5.15
C LYS A 72 -21.64 -9.10 5.84
N GLU A 73 -22.15 -8.02 6.43
CA GLU A 73 -21.33 -7.03 7.10
C GLU A 73 -20.68 -7.60 8.36
N GLN A 74 -21.43 -8.36 9.16
CA GLN A 74 -20.89 -8.98 10.36
C GLN A 74 -19.78 -9.99 10.02
N LYS A 75 -20.02 -10.87 9.05
CA LYS A 75 -19.00 -11.85 8.62
C LYS A 75 -17.71 -11.19 8.11
N ARG A 76 -17.79 -10.06 7.40
CA ARG A 76 -16.60 -9.30 6.99
C ARG A 76 -15.84 -8.70 8.18
N LYS A 77 -16.55 -8.21 9.19
CA LYS A 77 -15.93 -7.72 10.43
C LYS A 77 -15.22 -8.85 11.17
N ASP A 78 -15.86 -9.99 11.31
CA ASP A 78 -15.27 -11.15 11.99
C ASP A 78 -14.03 -11.66 11.25
N SER A 79 -14.11 -11.77 9.92
CA SER A 79 -12.97 -12.14 9.07
C SER A 79 -11.82 -11.13 9.17
N PHE A 80 -12.13 -9.83 9.18
CA PHE A 80 -11.12 -8.80 9.41
C PHE A 80 -10.44 -8.97 10.78
N GLN A 81 -11.19 -9.18 11.86
CA GLN A 81 -10.61 -9.39 13.19
C GLN A 81 -9.68 -10.60 13.24
N GLN A 82 -10.04 -11.70 12.57
CA GLN A 82 -9.21 -12.89 12.45
C GLN A 82 -7.87 -12.60 11.74
N TYR A 83 -7.89 -11.78 10.68
CA TYR A 83 -6.70 -11.49 9.87
C TYR A 83 -5.93 -10.23 10.27
N ALA A 84 -6.49 -9.39 11.14
CA ALA A 84 -5.87 -8.14 11.56
C ALA A 84 -4.42 -8.31 12.04
N PRO A 85 -4.05 -9.31 12.88
CA PRO A 85 -2.66 -9.50 13.29
C PRO A 85 -1.69 -9.65 12.10
N PHE A 86 -2.09 -10.38 11.06
CA PHE A 86 -1.26 -10.61 9.88
C PHE A 86 -1.14 -9.36 9.00
N ILE A 87 -2.22 -8.59 8.87
CA ILE A 87 -2.23 -7.31 8.16
C ILE A 87 -1.28 -6.32 8.86
N TYR A 88 -1.37 -6.19 10.18
CA TYR A 88 -0.48 -5.32 10.96
C TYR A 88 0.97 -5.80 10.94
N MET A 89 1.22 -7.12 10.91
CA MET A 89 2.54 -7.72 10.82
C MET A 89 3.28 -7.36 9.52
N MET A 90 2.58 -6.91 8.47
CA MET A 90 3.24 -6.42 7.25
C MET A 90 4.25 -5.29 7.54
N LYS A 91 4.04 -4.48 8.57
CA LYS A 91 5.01 -3.45 9.01
C LYS A 91 6.36 -4.08 9.41
N ALA A 92 6.33 -5.21 10.10
CA ALA A 92 7.56 -5.94 10.46
C ALA A 92 8.28 -6.49 9.21
N LYS A 93 7.53 -6.95 8.20
CA LYS A 93 8.09 -7.39 6.91
C LYS A 93 8.74 -6.24 6.14
N VAL A 94 8.14 -5.05 6.19
CA VAL A 94 8.72 -3.82 5.63
C VAL A 94 10.02 -3.47 6.36
N ALA A 95 10.02 -3.46 7.69
CA ALA A 95 11.22 -3.18 8.49
C ALA A 95 12.37 -4.16 8.17
N TYR A 96 12.06 -5.46 8.02
CA TYR A 96 13.05 -6.45 7.60
C TYR A 96 13.62 -6.15 6.20
N SER A 97 12.76 -5.80 5.23
CA SER A 97 13.19 -5.42 3.89
C SER A 97 13.99 -4.12 3.85
N GLN A 98 13.70 -3.19 4.76
CA GLN A 98 14.43 -1.93 4.91
C GLN A 98 15.85 -2.17 5.46
N ALA A 99 16.02 -3.14 6.36
CA ALA A 99 17.33 -3.54 6.88
C ALA A 99 18.14 -4.39 5.88
N ARG A 100 17.46 -5.17 5.03
CA ARG A 100 18.11 -6.09 4.09
C ARG A 100 18.67 -5.35 2.87
N LYS A 101 19.93 -5.66 2.51
CA LYS A 101 20.60 -5.10 1.34
C LYS A 101 20.70 -6.10 0.18
N SER A 102 20.67 -5.57 -1.04
CA SER A 102 20.96 -6.30 -2.29
C SER A 102 21.57 -5.33 -3.30
N GLY A 103 22.73 -5.66 -3.86
CA GLY A 103 23.40 -4.81 -4.85
C GLY A 103 23.82 -3.43 -4.31
N GLY A 104 24.20 -3.36 -3.03
CA GLY A 104 24.67 -2.11 -2.40
C GLY A 104 23.58 -1.16 -1.90
N ALA A 105 22.30 -1.46 -2.12
CA ALA A 105 21.15 -0.68 -1.63
C ALA A 105 20.21 -1.54 -0.78
N THR A 106 19.35 -0.92 0.02
CA THR A 106 18.29 -1.62 0.75
C THR A 106 17.22 -2.13 -0.21
N LEU A 107 16.47 -3.18 0.14
CA LEU A 107 15.38 -3.65 -0.73
C LEU A 107 14.27 -2.61 -0.85
N VAL A 108 13.97 -1.96 0.27
CA VAL A 108 13.10 -0.78 0.34
C VAL A 108 13.77 0.32 1.16
N ASN A 109 13.49 1.59 0.86
CA ASN A 109 14.01 2.72 1.63
C ASN A 109 12.99 3.23 2.68
N GLU A 110 13.40 4.28 3.40
CA GLU A 110 12.56 4.89 4.43
C GLU A 110 11.28 5.52 3.86
N ASN A 111 11.34 6.18 2.70
CA ASN A 111 10.16 6.78 2.06
C ASN A 111 9.05 5.74 1.79
N PHE A 112 9.42 4.56 1.29
CA PHE A 112 8.47 3.45 1.14
C PHE A 112 7.93 2.98 2.49
N SER A 113 8.83 2.81 3.48
CA SER A 113 8.47 2.35 4.81
C SER A 113 7.46 3.28 5.48
N GLN A 114 7.66 4.59 5.42
CA GLN A 114 6.76 5.60 5.99
C GLN A 114 5.38 5.56 5.32
N VAL A 115 5.31 5.60 3.98
CA VAL A 115 4.05 5.54 3.23
C VAL A 115 3.28 4.25 3.52
N PHE A 116 3.96 3.10 3.43
CA PHE A 116 3.31 1.81 3.61
C PHE A 116 2.85 1.60 5.06
N ASN A 117 3.69 1.94 6.04
CA ASN A 117 3.33 1.81 7.44
C ASN A 117 2.16 2.73 7.82
N GLN A 118 2.11 3.95 7.27
CA GLN A 118 0.97 4.83 7.47
C GLN A 118 -0.31 4.25 6.85
N CYS A 119 -0.23 3.72 5.63
CA CYS A 119 -1.34 3.01 5.00
C CYS A 119 -1.85 1.87 5.89
N ILE A 120 -0.97 1.04 6.46
CA ILE A 120 -1.37 -0.03 7.40
C ILE A 120 -1.97 0.53 8.70
N ASN A 121 -1.40 1.60 9.27
CA ASN A 121 -1.94 2.23 10.49
C ASN A 121 -3.39 2.71 10.33
N GLN A 122 -3.75 3.14 9.12
CA GLN A 122 -5.09 3.62 8.78
C GLN A 122 -6.13 2.49 8.61
N ILE A 123 -5.71 1.22 8.59
CA ILE A 123 -6.62 0.07 8.48
C ILE A 123 -7.23 -0.26 9.85
N LYS A 124 -8.52 0.03 10.01
CA LYS A 124 -9.30 -0.23 11.24
C LYS A 124 -10.38 -1.29 11.08
N ASP A 125 -10.78 -1.58 9.85
CA ASP A 125 -11.85 -2.50 9.49
C ASP A 125 -11.71 -2.97 8.03
N HIS A 126 -12.66 -3.80 7.57
CA HIS A 126 -12.67 -4.30 6.18
C HIS A 126 -12.81 -3.19 5.12
N LYS A 127 -13.44 -2.05 5.46
CA LYS A 127 -13.66 -0.93 4.53
C LYS A 127 -12.38 -0.12 4.33
N THR A 128 -11.72 0.24 5.42
CA THR A 128 -10.40 0.88 5.42
C THR A 128 -9.34 -0.02 4.81
N LEU A 129 -9.41 -1.36 5.00
CA LEU A 129 -8.56 -2.32 4.28
C LEU A 129 -8.78 -2.25 2.76
N ARG A 130 -10.04 -2.22 2.30
CA ARG A 130 -10.36 -2.04 0.88
C ARG A 130 -9.79 -0.73 0.34
N ARG A 131 -9.93 0.37 1.09
CA ARG A 131 -9.37 1.68 0.72
C ARG A 131 -7.85 1.66 0.68
N ALA A 132 -7.18 0.99 1.62
CA ALA A 132 -5.73 0.81 1.62
C ALA A 132 -5.26 0.08 0.34
N LYS A 133 -5.96 -0.99 -0.05
CA LYS A 133 -5.69 -1.71 -1.30
C LYS A 133 -5.80 -0.79 -2.52
N LEU A 134 -6.88 -0.03 -2.63
CA LEU A 134 -7.11 0.88 -3.76
C LEU A 134 -6.09 2.03 -3.80
N PHE A 135 -5.73 2.58 -2.64
CA PHE A 135 -4.68 3.59 -2.51
C PHE A 135 -3.33 3.05 -3.02
N MET A 136 -2.91 1.88 -2.53
CA MET A 136 -1.65 1.27 -2.97
C MET A 136 -1.67 0.89 -4.44
N GLU A 137 -2.82 0.49 -5.00
CA GLU A 137 -2.97 0.25 -6.44
C GLU A 137 -2.74 1.50 -7.27
N ALA A 138 -3.32 2.64 -6.86
CA ALA A 138 -3.06 3.93 -7.50
C ALA A 138 -1.58 4.34 -7.38
N VAL A 139 -0.97 4.17 -6.20
CA VAL A 139 0.47 4.39 -5.99
C VAL A 139 1.30 3.55 -6.95
N MET A 140 0.98 2.26 -7.14
CA MET A 140 1.69 1.39 -8.09
C MET A 140 1.57 1.87 -9.54
N GLY A 141 0.40 2.37 -9.94
CA GLY A 141 0.17 2.96 -11.26
C GLY A 141 1.06 4.18 -11.50
N PHE A 142 1.03 5.16 -10.59
CA PHE A 142 1.89 6.35 -10.68
C PHE A 142 3.37 6.04 -10.52
N TYR A 143 3.73 5.06 -9.68
CA TYR A 143 5.12 4.62 -9.53
C TYR A 143 5.67 4.08 -10.84
N LYS A 144 4.86 3.32 -11.59
CA LYS A 144 5.25 2.82 -12.90
C LYS A 144 5.45 3.94 -13.92
N LEU A 145 4.63 5.00 -13.84
CA LEU A 145 4.80 6.19 -14.65
C LEU A 145 6.17 6.87 -14.37
N GLU A 146 6.54 7.05 -13.11
CA GLU A 146 7.85 7.61 -12.75
C GLU A 146 9.02 6.74 -13.24
N GLU A 147 8.92 5.41 -13.12
CA GLU A 147 9.92 4.49 -13.71
C GLU A 147 10.07 4.68 -15.22
N SER A 148 8.96 4.90 -15.94
CA SER A 148 8.96 5.03 -17.40
C SER A 148 9.59 6.33 -17.89
N LYS A 149 9.52 7.42 -17.11
CA LYS A 149 10.10 8.72 -17.46
C LYS A 149 11.63 8.66 -17.56
N LYS A 150 12.27 7.79 -16.76
CA LYS A 150 13.73 7.56 -16.82
C LYS A 150 14.17 6.86 -18.11
N GLY A 151 13.31 6.02 -18.71
CA GLY A 151 13.61 5.36 -19.98
C GLY A 151 13.76 6.36 -21.12
N LYS A 152 12.92 7.40 -21.14
CA LYS A 152 12.86 8.41 -22.22
C LYS A 152 13.91 9.53 -22.17
N GLN A 153 14.74 9.58 -21.13
CA GLN A 153 15.84 10.57 -21.02
C GLN A 153 17.17 10.03 -21.53
N ASN A 154 17.25 8.74 -21.87
CA ASN A 154 18.44 8.08 -22.39
C ASN A 154 18.27 7.60 -23.86
N ASP A 155 17.17 7.97 -24.50
CA ASP A 155 16.88 7.82 -25.94
C ASP A 155 16.92 9.21 -26.59
#